data_AF-A0A8S9HIX2-F1
#
_entry.id   AF-A0A8S9HIX2-F1
#
_cell.length_a   1.000
_cell.length_b   1.000
_cell.length_c   1.000
_cell.angle_alpha   90.00
_cell.angle_beta   90.00
_cell.angle_gamma   90.00
#
_symmetry.space_group_name_H-M   'P 1'
#
loop_
_entity.id
_entity.type
_entity.pdbx_description
1 polymer ?
#
loop_
_entity_poly.entity_id
_entity_poly.type
_entity_poly.pdbx_seq_one_letter_code
_entity_poly.pdbx_strand_id
1 'polypeptide(L)'
;GLSLKGNTYFIASSIKGLAYFLLCFDFTRERFGQRLPLPCHTLGYPVTLSCVREEQLAVLYLKKTDEILEIWVTNTIESNSVVEQVFEGVY
;
A
#
# COMPACT_ATOMS: atom_id res chain seq x y z
N GLY A 1 9.09 -5.81 2.57
CA GLY A 1 7.75 -6.27 2.99
C GLY A 1 7.49 -5.79 4.40
N LEU A 2 6.23 -5.66 4.77
CA LEU A 2 5.79 -5.24 6.10
C LEU A 2 4.87 -6.30 6.68
N SER A 3 5.12 -6.75 7.91
CA SER A 3 4.25 -7.70 8.60
C SER A 3 3.31 -6.96 9.55
N LEU A 4 2.02 -7.31 9.49
CA LEU A 4 0.95 -6.71 10.30
C LEU A 4 -0.10 -7.77 10.59
N LYS A 5 -0.43 -7.96 11.87
CA LYS A 5 -1.47 -8.92 12.33
C LYS A 5 -1.34 -10.32 11.72
N GLY A 6 -0.11 -10.84 11.63
CA GLY A 6 0.19 -12.17 11.09
C GLY A 6 0.22 -12.29 9.56
N ASN A 7 -0.09 -11.22 8.82
CA ASN A 7 0.04 -11.16 7.37
C ASN A 7 1.30 -10.40 6.98
N THR A 8 1.85 -10.69 5.79
CA THR A 8 3.01 -9.96 5.25
C THR A 8 2.67 -9.33 3.90
N TYR A 9 2.88 -8.02 3.82
CA TYR A 9 2.49 -7.19 2.70
C TYR A 9 3.68 -6.65 1.91
N PHE A 10 3.51 -6.48 0.61
CA PHE A 10 4.53 -5.98 -0.31
C PHE A 10 3.92 -4.96 -1.28
N ILE A 11 4.70 -3.94 -1.60
CA ILE A 11 4.44 -3.10 -2.77
C ILE A 11 5.01 -3.81 -3.99
N ALA A 12 4.20 -3.91 -5.03
CA ALA A 12 4.62 -4.37 -6.32
C ALA A 12 4.11 -3.42 -7.40
N SER A 13 4.83 -3.34 -8.50
CA SER A 13 4.46 -2.57 -9.68
C SER A 13 4.16 -3.49 -10.85
N SER A 14 3.32 -3.04 -11.77
CA SER A 14 3.23 -3.66 -13.09
C SER A 14 4.58 -3.60 -13.80
N ILE A 15 4.81 -4.49 -14.77
CA ILE A 15 6.06 -4.55 -15.56
C ILE A 15 6.37 -3.20 -16.21
N LYS A 16 5.34 -2.43 -16.58
CA LYS A 16 5.48 -1.10 -17.19
C LYS A 16 5.66 0.04 -16.17
N GLY A 17 5.61 -0.25 -14.87
CA GLY A 17 5.70 0.75 -13.79
C GLY A 17 4.49 1.70 -13.70
N LEU A 18 3.43 1.44 -14.47
CA LEU A 18 2.27 2.35 -14.59
C LEU A 18 1.21 2.19 -13.50
N ALA A 19 1.30 1.10 -12.73
CA ALA A 19 0.34 0.75 -11.71
C ALA A 19 1.07 0.07 -10.56
N TYR A 20 0.74 0.48 -9.35
CA TYR A 20 1.25 -0.10 -8.12
C TYR A 20 0.10 -0.76 -7.37
N PHE A 21 0.40 -1.86 -6.72
CA PHE A 21 -0.55 -2.67 -5.99
C PHE A 21 0.08 -3.23 -4.74
N LEU A 22 -0.76 -3.44 -3.74
CA LEU A 22 -0.41 -4.15 -2.53
C LEU A 22 -0.64 -5.64 -2.74
N LEU A 23 0.35 -6.45 -2.37
CA LEU A 23 0.27 -7.91 -2.34
C LEU A 23 0.33 -8.41 -0.91
N CYS A 24 -0.56 -9.32 -0.55
CA CYS A 24 -0.43 -10.14 0.66
C CYS A 24 0.25 -11.46 0.31
N PHE A 25 1.21 -11.91 1.10
CA PHE A 25 1.79 -13.24 0.98
C PHE A 25 0.98 -14.25 1.78
N ASP A 26 0.43 -15.25 1.09
CA ASP A 26 -0.27 -16.38 1.68
C ASP A 26 0.75 -17.47 2.02
N PHE A 27 1.11 -17.58 3.30
CA PHE A 27 2.04 -18.58 3.80
C PHE A 27 1.50 -20.01 3.71
N THR A 28 0.18 -20.19 3.76
CA THR A 28 -0.47 -21.51 3.64
C THR A 28 -0.36 -22.09 2.23
N ARG A 29 -0.37 -21.22 1.20
CA ARG A 29 -0.28 -21.62 -0.21
C ARG A 29 1.06 -21.25 -0.86
N GLU A 30 1.98 -20.71 -0.08
CA GLU A 30 3.31 -20.22 -0.49
C GLU A 30 3.29 -19.33 -1.74
N ARG A 31 2.35 -18.39 -1.80
CA ARG A 31 2.18 -17.53 -2.98
C ARG A 31 1.64 -16.15 -2.62
N PHE A 32 1.84 -15.20 -3.52
CA PHE A 32 1.14 -13.93 -3.44
C PHE A 32 -0.35 -14.10 -3.76
N GLY A 33 -1.18 -13.46 -2.93
CA GLY A 33 -2.63 -13.40 -3.07
C GLY A 33 -3.08 -12.38 -4.11
N GLN A 34 -4.29 -11.85 -3.92
CA GLN A 34 -4.89 -10.88 -4.83
C GLN A 34 -4.09 -9.56 -4.85
N ARG A 35 -4.04 -8.93 -6.02
CA ARG A 35 -3.55 -7.56 -6.19
C ARG A 35 -4.60 -6.59 -5.67
N LEU A 36 -4.27 -5.87 -4.61
CA LEU A 36 -5.11 -4.82 -4.07
C LEU A 36 -4.64 -3.51 -4.73
N PRO A 37 -5.46 -2.87 -5.58
CA PRO A 37 -5.07 -1.63 -6.24
C PRO A 37 -4.77 -0.56 -5.19
N LEU A 38 -3.75 0.25 -5.44
CA LEU A 38 -3.55 1.46 -4.65
C LEU A 38 -4.52 2.54 -5.12
N PRO A 39 -5.03 3.37 -4.21
CA PRO A 39 -5.97 4.44 -4.55
C PRO A 39 -5.32 5.59 -5.33
N CYS A 40 -3.99 5.65 -5.42
CA CYS A 40 -3.27 6.69 -6.15
C CYS A 40 -2.56 6.17 -7.40
N HIS A 41 -2.60 6.98 -8.46
CA HIS A 41 -1.75 6.83 -9.63
C HIS A 41 -0.35 7.31 -9.29
N THR A 42 0.46 6.41 -8.73
CA THR A 42 1.85 6.69 -8.44
C THR A 42 2.61 6.69 -9.77
N LEU A 43 2.74 7.86 -10.39
CA LEU A 43 3.34 8.09 -11.73
C LEU A 43 4.86 7.81 -11.76
N GLY A 44 5.27 6.62 -11.33
CA GLY A 44 6.66 6.21 -11.25
C GLY A 44 7.46 6.78 -10.07
N TYR A 45 6.84 7.51 -9.14
CA TYR A 45 7.55 7.96 -7.94
C TYR A 45 7.64 6.84 -6.88
N PRO A 46 8.63 6.93 -5.96
CA PRO A 46 8.80 5.95 -4.90
C PRO A 46 7.56 5.83 -4.02
N VAL A 47 7.23 4.58 -3.69
CA VAL A 47 6.14 4.20 -2.79
C VAL A 47 6.73 3.34 -1.68
N THR A 48 6.34 3.60 -0.43
CA THR A 48 6.76 2.79 0.72
C THR A 48 5.58 2.38 1.59
N LEU A 49 5.76 1.30 2.35
CA LEU A 49 4.80 0.82 3.35
C LEU A 49 5.25 1.23 4.74
N SER A 50 4.27 1.59 5.55
CA SER A 50 4.41 1.79 6.98
C SER A 50 3.20 1.19 7.70
N CYS A 51 3.25 1.14 9.03
CA CYS A 51 2.08 0.86 9.85
C CYS A 51 1.71 2.08 10.69
N VAL A 52 0.41 2.27 10.91
CA VAL A 52 -0.10 3.28 11.84
C VAL A 52 -0.56 2.54 13.09
N ARG A 53 0.07 2.89 14.22
CA ARG A 53 -0.24 2.32 15.55
C ARG A 53 -0.20 0.79 15.58
N GLU A 54 0.58 0.16 14.70
CA GLU A 54 0.65 -1.31 14.55
C GLU A 54 -0.69 -1.98 14.24
N GLU A 55 -1.68 -1.22 13.76
CA GLU A 55 -3.05 -1.70 13.54
C GLU A 55 -3.51 -1.59 12.09
N GLN A 56 -3.00 -0.58 11.39
CA GLN A 56 -3.37 -0.22 10.02
C GLN A 56 -2.13 -0.15 9.14
N LEU A 57 -2.32 -0.39 7.84
CA LEU A 57 -1.26 -0.20 6.85
C LEU A 57 -1.35 1.22 6.30
N ALA A 58 -0.21 1.89 6.21
CA ALA A 58 -0.07 3.13 5.48
C ALA A 58 0.79 2.94 4.24
N VAL A 59 0.38 3.58 3.15
CA VAL A 59 1.14 3.69 1.91
C VAL A 59 1.54 5.14 1.76
N LEU A 60 2.84 5.40 1.68
CA LEU A 60 3.38 6.74 1.54
C LEU A 60 3.96 6.91 0.14
N TYR A 61 3.64 8.03 -0.48
CA TYR A 61 4.09 8.37 -1.82
C TYR A 61 4.46 9.85 -1.89
N LEU A 62 5.66 10.14 -2.38
CA LEU A 62 6.17 11.50 -2.53
C LEU A 62 6.05 11.96 -3.97
N LYS A 63 5.16 12.91 -4.23
CA LYS A 63 5.01 13.57 -5.52
C LYS A 63 6.06 14.69 -5.65
N LYS A 64 7.23 14.37 -6.22
CA LYS A 64 8.36 15.33 -6.30
C LYS A 64 8.04 16.63 -7.04
N THR A 65 7.08 16.64 -7.96
CA THR A 65 6.74 17.86 -8.73
C THR A 65 6.07 18.92 -7.87
N ASP A 66 5.33 18.49 -6.86
CA ASP A 66 4.48 19.38 -6.06
C ASP A 66 4.97 19.45 -4.62
N GLU A 67 6.06 18.72 -4.30
CA GLU A 67 6.58 18.51 -2.95
C GLU A 67 5.56 17.94 -1.95
N ILE A 68 4.48 17.32 -2.46
CA ILE A 68 3.40 16.74 -1.65
C ILE A 68 3.75 15.31 -1.24
N LEU A 69 3.66 15.04 0.07
CA LEU A 69 3.68 13.69 0.62
C LEU A 69 2.23 13.21 0.84
N GLU A 70 1.78 12.27 0.01
CA GLU A 70 0.49 11.64 0.21
C GLU A 70 0.61 10.41 1.12
N ILE A 71 -0.31 10.29 2.07
CA ILE A 71 -0.38 9.16 3.00
C ILE A 71 -1.76 8.52 2.89
N TRP A 72 -1.78 7.26 2.49
CA TRP A 72 -2.99 6.49 2.31
C TRP A 72 -3.06 5.44 3.41
N VAL A 73 -4.08 5.51 4.27
CA VAL A 73 -4.24 4.57 5.39
C VAL A 73 -5.38 3.62 5.08
N THR A 74 -5.15 2.32 5.25
CA THR A 74 -6.22 1.32 5.10
C THR A 74 -7.04 1.26 6.38
N ASN A 75 -8.37 1.35 6.26
CA ASN A 75 -9.24 1.42 7.44
C ASN A 75 -9.41 0.07 8.13
N THR A 76 -9.43 -1.00 7.35
CA THR A 76 -9.54 -2.38 7.81
C THR A 76 -8.96 -3.29 6.75
N ILE A 77 -8.01 -4.16 7.13
CA ILE A 77 -7.60 -5.30 6.30
C ILE A 77 -8.30 -6.53 6.87
N GLU A 78 -9.63 -6.55 6.81
CA GLU A 78 -10.37 -7.78 7.07
C GLU A 78 -10.32 -8.63 5.78
N SER A 79 -9.69 -9.80 5.88
CA SER A 79 -9.69 -10.89 4.90
C SER A 79 -9.83 -10.48 3.43
N ASN A 80 -8.77 -9.86 2.87
CA ASN A 80 -8.64 -9.52 1.44
C ASN A 80 -9.56 -8.41 0.91
N SER A 81 -10.15 -7.59 1.77
CA SER A 81 -10.87 -6.38 1.35
C SER A 81 -10.19 -5.13 1.92
N VAL A 82 -9.87 -4.17 1.04
CA VAL A 82 -9.34 -2.86 1.42
C VAL A 82 -10.49 -1.87 1.36
N VAL A 83 -10.82 -1.25 2.48
CA VAL A 83 -11.75 -0.12 2.53
C VAL A 83 -10.90 1.15 2.63
N GLU A 84 -11.13 2.07 1.69
CA GLU A 84 -10.32 3.26 1.49
C GLU A 84 -10.67 4.36 2.50
N GLN A 85 -9.65 5.00 3.09
CA GLN A 85 -9.79 6.36 3.63
C GLN A 85 -8.54 7.16 3.29
N VAL A 86 -8.76 8.29 2.63
CA VAL A 86 -7.69 9.19 2.18
C VAL A 86 -7.43 10.19 3.30
N PHE A 87 -6.17 10.33 3.70
CA PHE A 87 -5.73 11.45 4.52
C PHE A 87 -4.73 12.25 3.69
N GLU A 88 -5.20 13.31 3.04
CA GLU A 88 -4.31 14.27 2.40
C GLU A 88 -3.66 15.12 3.50
N GLY A 89 -2.35 14.93 3.69
CA GLY A 89 -1.52 15.80 4.51
C GLY A 89 -0.60 16.60 3.60
N VAL A 90 -0.79 17.91 3.53
CA VAL A 90 0.22 18.82 2.97
C VAL A 90 1.22 19.10 4.10
N TYR A 91 2.48 18.72 3.90
CA TYR A 91 3.59 19.07 4.78
C TYR A 91 4.48 20.11 4.11
#